data_AF-A0A2E0UHW1-F1
#
_entry.id   AF-A0A2E0UHW1-F1
#
_cell.length_a   1.000
_cell.length_b   1.000
_cell.length_c   1.000
_cell.angle_alpha   90.00
_cell.angle_beta   90.00
_cell.angle_gamma   90.00
#
_symmetry.space_group_name_H-M   'P 1'
#
loop_
_entity.id
_entity.type
_entity.pdbx_description
1 polymer ?
#
loop_
_entity_poly.entity_id
_entity_poly.type
_entity_poly.pdbx_seq_one_letter_code
_entity_poly.pdbx_strand_id
1 'polypeptide(L)'
;MLNYIWLGLVAIGILTAAGRDIYNETTNRYANGDEWEIIASEDIDDSVSDIQHGSVLLSPPAQIYQDTLRFQADVRNVRASKRRISLLVTDAHPPAVKEIAEAQGDGDKLAGYAEYRKGAWRFTHDEVRFVWMKRITNATLEAAELAVTIAIGLIGIMALWLGVMKVG
;
A
#
# COMPACT_ATOMS: atom_id res chain seq x y z
N MET A 1 19.95 -15.76 19.83
CA MET A 1 20.32 -14.89 20.98
C MET A 1 19.82 -13.49 20.68
N LEU A 2 18.58 -13.16 21.03
CA LEU A 2 18.12 -11.77 20.93
C LEU A 2 18.72 -11.05 22.15
N ASN A 3 19.72 -10.21 21.92
CA ASN A 3 20.24 -9.38 23.00
C ASN A 3 19.17 -8.32 23.34
N TYR A 4 19.06 -7.92 24.60
CA TYR A 4 18.12 -6.88 25.05
C TYR A 4 18.22 -5.59 24.22
N ILE A 5 19.41 -5.33 23.66
CA ILE A 5 19.66 -4.24 22.71
C ILE A 5 18.79 -4.38 21.44
N TRP A 6 18.74 -5.57 20.85
CA TRP A 6 17.94 -5.83 19.65
C TRP A 6 16.45 -5.68 19.92
N LEU A 7 15.98 -6.21 21.06
CA LEU A 7 14.59 -6.04 21.47
C LEU A 7 14.26 -4.57 21.74
N GLY A 8 15.18 -3.81 22.33
CA GLY A 8 15.05 -2.37 22.54
C GLY A 8 14.93 -1.58 21.22
N LEU A 9 15.74 -1.90 20.21
CA LEU A 9 15.67 -1.25 18.89
C LEU A 9 14.33 -1.52 18.19
N VAL A 10 13.85 -2.77 18.22
CA VAL A 10 12.53 -3.13 17.68
C VAL A 10 11.42 -2.37 18.42
N ALA A 11 11.48 -2.31 19.75
CA ALA A 11 10.49 -1.59 20.56
C ALA A 11 10.48 -0.09 20.24
N ILE A 12 11.64 0.56 20.10
CA ILE A 12 11.74 1.97 19.71
C ILE A 12 11.17 2.19 18.30
N GLY A 13 11.46 1.28 17.36
CA GLY A 13 10.91 1.33 16.01
C GLY A 13 9.39 1.29 15.99
N ILE A 14 8.79 0.35 16.74
CA ILE A 14 7.34 0.22 16.87
C ILE A 14 6.72 1.46 17.53
N LEU A 15 7.32 1.97 18.61
CA LEU A 15 6.84 3.18 19.28
C LEU A 15 6.89 4.42 18.37
N THR A 16 7.98 4.58 17.62
CA THR A 16 8.14 5.68 16.67
C THR A 16 7.11 5.58 15.54
N ALA A 17 6.86 4.37 15.02
CA ALA A 17 5.87 4.11 13.99
C ALA A 17 4.45 4.42 14.49
N ALA A 18 4.08 3.96 15.69
CA ALA A 18 2.79 4.23 16.29
C ALA A 18 2.56 5.73 16.51
N GLY A 19 3.57 6.45 17.02
CA GLY A 19 3.50 7.92 17.17
C GLY A 19 3.31 8.64 15.83
N ARG A 20 3.99 8.17 14.77
CA ARG A 20 3.85 8.75 13.43
C ARG A 20 2.50 8.45 12.80
N ASP A 21 1.95 7.26 13.00
CA ASP A 21 0.60 6.91 12.52
C ASP A 21 -0.48 7.77 13.21
N ILE A 22 -0.38 8.00 14.52
CA ILE A 22 -1.28 8.91 15.25
C ILE A 22 -1.16 10.35 14.71
N TYR A 23 0.07 10.82 14.48
CA TYR A 23 0.30 12.15 13.89
C TYR A 23 -0.31 12.27 12.49
N ASN A 24 -0.19 11.23 11.66
CA ASN A 24 -0.75 11.23 10.31
C ASN A 24 -2.28 11.17 10.30
N GLU A 25 -2.89 10.44 11.25
CA GLU A 25 -4.34 10.39 11.42
C GLU A 25 -4.89 11.75 11.88
N THR A 26 -4.22 12.42 12.83
CA THR A 26 -4.62 13.75 13.31
C THR A 26 -4.41 14.86 12.28
N THR A 27 -3.41 14.74 11.40
CA THR A 27 -3.16 15.71 10.32
C THR A 27 -3.97 15.38 9.05
N ASN A 28 -4.75 14.29 9.05
CA ASN A 28 -5.42 13.72 7.87
C ASN A 28 -4.50 13.68 6.63
N ARG A 29 -3.24 13.24 6.81
CA ARG A 29 -2.21 13.30 5.77
C ARG A 29 -2.60 12.56 4.48
N TYR A 30 -3.38 11.49 4.62
CA TYR A 30 -3.81 10.65 3.51
C TYR A 30 -5.17 11.04 2.95
N ALA A 31 -5.76 12.17 3.37
CA ALA A 31 -7.09 12.61 2.97
C ALA A 31 -8.15 11.52 3.13
N ASN A 32 -8.07 10.77 4.25
CA ASN A 32 -8.97 9.66 4.54
C ASN A 32 -10.41 10.18 4.63
N GLY A 33 -11.29 9.64 3.78
CA GLY A 33 -12.68 10.08 3.71
C GLY A 33 -12.91 11.33 2.85
N ASP A 34 -11.86 11.93 2.28
CA ASP A 34 -12.01 13.02 1.33
C ASP A 34 -12.37 12.47 -0.05
N GLU A 35 -13.27 13.20 -0.71
CA GLU A 35 -13.81 12.84 -2.03
C GLU A 35 -12.89 13.40 -3.12
N TRP A 36 -12.34 12.52 -3.97
CA TRP A 36 -11.59 12.87 -5.18
C TRP A 36 -12.58 13.06 -6.33
N GLU A 37 -12.44 14.13 -7.10
CA GLU A 37 -13.35 14.42 -8.21
C GLU A 37 -12.92 13.66 -9.47
N ILE A 38 -13.84 12.93 -10.11
CA ILE A 38 -13.58 12.26 -11.38
C ILE A 38 -13.95 13.21 -12.52
N ILE A 39 -12.96 13.65 -13.29
CA ILE A 39 -13.14 14.63 -14.38
C ILE A 39 -13.55 13.94 -15.68
N ALA A 40 -12.97 12.79 -15.98
CA ALA A 40 -13.32 12.01 -17.17
C ALA A 40 -13.02 10.53 -16.97
N SER A 41 -13.94 9.68 -17.43
CA SER A 41 -13.75 8.24 -17.59
C SER A 41 -13.76 7.93 -19.08
N GLU A 42 -12.63 7.48 -19.61
CA GLU A 42 -12.53 6.96 -20.96
C GLU A 42 -12.67 5.42 -20.87
N ASP A 43 -13.59 4.84 -21.66
CA ASP A 43 -13.83 3.39 -21.80
C ASP A 43 -14.58 2.65 -20.67
N ILE A 44 -15.37 3.34 -19.84
CA ILE A 44 -16.26 2.68 -18.85
C ILE A 44 -17.69 2.66 -19.40
N ASP A 45 -18.08 1.55 -20.05
CA ASP A 45 -19.43 1.33 -20.59
C ASP A 45 -20.38 0.82 -19.50
N ASP A 46 -21.52 1.45 -19.30
CA ASP A 46 -22.46 1.14 -18.21
C ASP A 46 -23.12 -0.26 -18.32
N SER A 47 -22.85 -1.04 -19.39
CA SER A 47 -23.64 -2.23 -19.77
C SER A 47 -23.05 -3.60 -19.40
N VAL A 48 -21.80 -3.70 -18.92
CA VAL A 48 -21.15 -5.02 -18.74
C VAL A 48 -20.95 -5.37 -17.26
N SER A 49 -21.48 -6.53 -16.86
CA SER A 49 -21.48 -7.08 -15.50
C SER A 49 -20.13 -7.65 -15.04
N ASP A 50 -19.06 -7.40 -15.79
CA ASP A 50 -17.75 -7.99 -15.60
C ASP A 50 -16.67 -6.91 -15.62
N ILE A 51 -15.55 -7.17 -14.95
CA ILE A 51 -14.49 -6.20 -14.61
C ILE A 51 -14.12 -5.35 -15.83
N GLN A 52 -14.28 -4.02 -15.73
CA GLN A 52 -13.99 -3.10 -16.83
C GLN A 52 -12.64 -2.46 -16.62
N HIS A 53 -11.79 -2.58 -17.63
CA HIS A 53 -10.49 -1.91 -17.70
C HIS A 53 -10.69 -0.57 -18.43
N GLY A 54 -10.51 0.55 -17.73
CA GLY A 54 -10.64 1.88 -18.31
C GLY A 54 -9.52 2.82 -17.88
N SER A 55 -9.50 4.04 -18.42
CA SER A 55 -8.62 5.09 -17.91
C SER A 55 -9.45 6.21 -17.29
N VAL A 56 -9.07 6.63 -16.08
CA VAL A 56 -9.81 7.61 -15.29
C VAL A 56 -8.90 8.78 -14.97
N LEU A 57 -9.36 9.99 -15.33
CA LEU A 57 -8.74 11.25 -14.93
C LEU A 57 -9.36 11.70 -13.62
N LEU A 58 -8.53 11.72 -12.56
CA LEU A 58 -8.92 12.10 -11.21
C LEU A 58 -8.23 13.40 -10.81
N SER A 59 -8.98 14.28 -10.17
CA SER A 59 -8.44 15.43 -9.44
C SER A 59 -8.43 15.10 -7.95
N PRO A 60 -7.28 14.73 -7.37
CA PRO A 60 -7.18 14.53 -5.93
C PRO A 60 -7.32 15.86 -5.17
N PRO A 61 -7.60 15.82 -3.86
CA PRO A 61 -7.57 17.01 -3.01
C PRO A 61 -6.20 17.69 -3.05
N ALA A 62 -6.18 19.02 -3.01
CA ALA A 62 -4.95 19.84 -3.07
C ALA A 62 -3.89 19.50 -2.00
N GLN A 63 -4.29 18.77 -0.95
CA GLN A 63 -3.44 18.26 0.12
C GLN A 63 -2.58 17.06 -0.33
N ILE A 64 -3.03 16.28 -1.31
CA ILE A 64 -2.32 15.14 -1.88
C ILE A 64 -1.56 15.57 -3.13
N TYR A 65 -2.24 16.23 -4.07
CA TYR A 65 -1.65 16.71 -5.31
C TYR A 65 -2.56 17.79 -5.94
N GLN A 66 -1.97 18.78 -6.59
CA GLN A 66 -2.72 19.93 -7.15
C GLN A 66 -3.12 19.74 -8.62
N ASP A 67 -2.62 18.70 -9.28
CA ASP A 67 -2.83 18.47 -10.71
C ASP A 67 -3.65 17.20 -10.96
N THR A 68 -4.23 17.13 -12.15
CA THR A 68 -5.02 15.99 -12.61
C THR A 68 -4.12 14.79 -12.88
N LEU A 69 -4.54 13.62 -12.42
CA LEU A 69 -3.79 12.37 -12.54
C LEU A 69 -4.58 11.36 -13.37
N ARG A 70 -3.91 10.74 -14.34
CA ARG A 70 -4.48 9.68 -15.17
C ARG A 70 -4.14 8.33 -14.59
N PHE A 71 -5.16 7.61 -14.13
CA PHE A 71 -5.04 6.26 -13.62
C PHE A 71 -5.61 5.26 -14.63
N GLN A 72 -5.00 4.07 -14.71
CA GLN A 72 -5.70 2.91 -15.28
C GLN A 72 -6.58 2.34 -14.17
N ALA A 73 -7.85 2.08 -14.44
CA ALA A 73 -8.83 1.70 -13.44
C ALA A 73 -9.49 0.39 -13.82
N ASP A 74 -9.46 -0.58 -12.90
CA ASP A 74 -10.31 -1.75 -12.93
C ASP A 74 -11.59 -1.42 -12.14
N VAL A 75 -12.70 -1.23 -12.84
CA VAL A 75 -14.00 -0.93 -12.23
C VAL A 75 -14.78 -2.22 -12.04
N ARG A 76 -15.16 -2.51 -10.80
CA ARG A 76 -16.12 -3.57 -10.46
C ARG A 76 -17.41 -2.94 -9.98
N ASN A 77 -18.49 -3.14 -10.74
CA ASN A 77 -19.82 -2.70 -10.34
C ASN A 77 -20.28 -3.49 -9.10
N VAL A 78 -20.56 -2.79 -8.01
CA VAL A 78 -21.10 -3.38 -6.78
C VAL A 78 -22.61 -3.09 -6.67
N ARG A 79 -23.07 -1.87 -7.00
CA ARG A 79 -24.49 -1.46 -7.09
C ARG A 79 -24.67 -0.27 -8.06
N ALA A 80 -25.91 0.00 -8.50
CA ALA A 80 -26.26 1.07 -9.45
C ALA A 80 -25.75 2.48 -9.08
N SER A 81 -25.52 2.78 -7.79
CA SER A 81 -25.03 4.08 -7.30
C SER A 81 -23.66 4.03 -6.60
N LYS A 82 -23.05 2.84 -6.48
CA LYS A 82 -21.77 2.64 -5.79
C LYS A 82 -20.90 1.65 -6.56
N ARG A 83 -19.79 2.14 -7.11
CA ARG A 83 -18.81 1.33 -7.86
C ARG A 83 -17.58 1.11 -7.00
N ARG A 84 -17.01 -0.09 -6.99
CA ARG A 84 -15.67 -0.30 -6.43
C ARG A 84 -14.68 -0.08 -7.57
N ILE A 85 -13.77 0.86 -7.40
CA ILE A 85 -12.74 1.17 -8.39
C ILE A 85 -11.40 0.79 -7.78
N SER A 86 -10.63 0.01 -8.52
CA SER A 86 -9.23 -0.28 -8.22
C SER A 86 -8.37 0.45 -9.25
N LEU A 87 -7.63 1.47 -8.81
CA LEU A 87 -6.79 2.30 -9.66
C LEU A 87 -5.37 1.76 -9.64
N LEU A 88 -4.80 1.41 -10.77
CA LEU A 88 -3.41 1.01 -10.91
C LEU A 88 -2.50 2.25 -10.78
N VAL A 89 -1.60 2.21 -9.81
CA VAL A 89 -0.62 3.25 -9.52
C VAL A 89 0.72 2.83 -10.13
N THR A 90 1.12 3.51 -11.21
CA THR A 90 2.41 3.31 -11.88
C THR A 90 3.48 4.28 -11.38
N ASP A 91 4.74 4.08 -11.79
CA ASP A 91 5.86 4.91 -11.37
C ASP A 91 5.78 6.41 -11.69
N ALA A 92 4.94 6.77 -12.67
CA ALA A 92 4.67 8.14 -13.08
C ALA A 92 3.83 8.95 -12.06
N HIS A 93 3.25 8.31 -11.05
CA HIS A 93 2.37 8.97 -10.08
C HIS A 93 3.15 9.62 -8.92
N PRO A 94 2.60 10.68 -8.30
CA PRO A 94 3.21 11.34 -7.15
C PRO A 94 3.49 10.38 -6.00
N PRO A 95 4.56 10.61 -5.21
CA PRO A 95 4.97 9.71 -4.12
C PRO A 95 3.88 9.55 -3.05
N ALA A 96 3.05 10.58 -2.83
CA ALA A 96 1.93 10.51 -1.90
C ALA A 96 0.88 9.45 -2.30
N VAL A 97 0.59 9.29 -3.59
CA VAL A 97 -0.38 8.30 -4.08
C VAL A 97 0.18 6.89 -3.99
N LYS A 98 1.48 6.71 -4.27
CA LYS A 98 2.19 5.44 -4.05
C LYS A 98 2.14 5.02 -2.59
N GLU A 99 2.36 5.96 -1.66
CA GLU A 99 2.32 5.69 -0.23
C GLU A 99 0.93 5.18 0.22
N ILE A 100 -0.15 5.72 -0.35
CA ILE A 100 -1.54 5.31 -0.07
C ILE A 100 -1.83 3.91 -0.66
N ALA A 101 -1.41 3.64 -1.89
CA ALA A 101 -1.58 2.32 -2.53
C ALA A 101 -0.79 1.21 -1.82
N GLU A 102 0.47 1.48 -1.46
CA GLU A 102 1.29 0.56 -0.66
C GLU A 102 0.63 0.26 0.69
N ALA A 103 0.05 1.28 1.33
CA ALA A 103 -0.56 1.14 2.64
C ALA A 103 -1.89 0.35 2.62
N GLN A 104 -2.62 0.37 1.50
CA GLN A 104 -3.82 -0.45 1.27
C GLN A 104 -3.48 -1.93 1.02
N GLY A 105 -2.22 -2.26 0.75
CA GLY A 105 -1.69 -3.63 0.80
C GLY A 105 -1.48 -4.30 -0.56
N ASP A 106 -2.02 -3.75 -1.65
CA ASP A 106 -1.86 -4.31 -3.00
C ASP A 106 -0.68 -3.70 -3.77
N GLY A 107 0.10 -2.81 -3.12
CA GLY A 107 1.36 -2.20 -3.63
C GLY A 107 1.16 -1.20 -4.76
N ASP A 108 0.47 -1.64 -5.80
CA ASP A 108 0.28 -0.96 -7.06
C ASP A 108 -1.19 -0.63 -7.31
N LYS A 109 -2.10 -0.90 -6.36
CA LYS A 109 -3.53 -0.59 -6.52
C LYS A 109 -4.07 0.26 -5.39
N LEU A 110 -4.71 1.36 -5.78
CA LEU A 110 -5.51 2.21 -4.92
C LEU A 110 -6.97 1.79 -5.06
N ALA A 111 -7.50 1.10 -4.04
CA ALA A 111 -8.87 0.67 -3.98
C ALA A 111 -9.75 1.73 -3.30
N GLY A 112 -10.97 1.87 -3.80
CA GLY A 112 -11.97 2.75 -3.20
C GLY A 112 -13.36 2.59 -3.80
N TYR A 113 -14.24 3.48 -3.39
CA TYR A 113 -15.62 3.54 -3.85
C TYR A 113 -15.87 4.84 -4.61
N ALA A 114 -16.49 4.74 -5.77
CA ALA A 114 -17.05 5.89 -6.47
C ALA A 114 -18.56 5.98 -6.24
N GLU A 115 -19.03 7.16 -5.85
CA GLU A 115 -20.44 7.50 -5.68
C GLU A 115 -20.79 8.68 -6.59
N TYR A 116 -21.96 8.63 -7.23
CA TYR A 116 -22.44 9.71 -8.08
C TYR A 116 -23.23 10.71 -7.24
N ARG A 117 -22.72 11.94 -7.08
CA ARG A 117 -23.35 12.96 -6.24
C ARG A 117 -23.28 14.33 -6.91
N LYS A 118 -24.44 14.98 -7.06
CA LYS A 118 -24.59 16.33 -7.64
C LYS A 118 -24.02 16.51 -9.06
N GLY A 119 -24.18 15.51 -9.93
CA GLY A 119 -23.76 15.63 -11.34
C GLY A 119 -22.31 15.22 -11.63
N ALA A 120 -21.52 14.88 -10.60
CA ALA A 120 -20.14 14.41 -10.73
C ALA A 120 -19.94 13.07 -10.01
N TRP A 121 -19.05 12.24 -10.54
CA TRP A 121 -18.56 11.06 -9.85
C TRP A 121 -17.50 11.47 -8.82
N ARG A 122 -17.63 10.96 -7.60
CA ARG A 122 -16.71 11.22 -6.50
C ARG A 122 -16.11 9.92 -6.01
N PHE A 123 -14.80 9.82 -6.02
CA PHE A 123 -14.06 8.66 -5.58
C PHE A 123 -13.54 8.87 -4.16
N THR A 124 -13.88 7.97 -3.25
CA THR A 124 -13.34 7.93 -1.89
C THR A 124 -12.51 6.65 -1.78
N HIS A 125 -11.20 6.79 -1.53
CA HIS A 125 -10.34 5.63 -1.33
C HIS A 125 -10.65 4.93 0.00
N ASP A 126 -10.34 3.63 0.08
CA ASP A 126 -10.45 2.88 1.33
C ASP A 126 -9.55 3.51 2.41
N GLU A 127 -10.02 3.50 3.67
CA GLU A 127 -9.30 4.11 4.79
C GLU A 127 -7.89 3.52 4.94
N VAL A 128 -6.91 4.42 4.97
CA VAL A 128 -5.51 4.06 5.17
C VAL A 128 -5.10 4.33 6.61
N ARG A 129 -4.78 3.26 7.33
CA ARG A 129 -4.34 3.30 8.73
C ARG A 129 -3.10 2.44 8.93
N PHE A 130 -2.32 2.79 9.96
CA PHE A 130 -1.17 2.01 10.42
C PHE A 130 -0.07 1.79 9.35
N VAL A 131 0.16 2.80 8.51
CA VAL A 131 1.11 2.73 7.39
C VAL A 131 2.52 2.46 7.93
N TRP A 132 2.94 3.23 8.92
CA TRP A 132 4.28 3.12 9.47
C TRP A 132 4.44 1.86 10.30
N MET A 133 3.43 1.48 11.09
CA MET A 133 3.46 0.20 11.82
C MET A 133 3.62 -0.99 10.89
N LYS A 134 2.88 -1.03 9.76
CA LYS A 134 3.03 -2.08 8.74
C LYS A 134 4.44 -2.08 8.14
N ARG A 135 4.98 -0.91 7.75
CA ARG A 135 6.33 -0.78 7.20
C ARG A 135 7.40 -1.29 8.16
N ILE A 136 7.37 -0.85 9.42
CA ILE A 136 8.35 -1.27 10.44
C ILE A 136 8.23 -2.76 10.74
N THR A 137 7.00 -3.29 10.81
CA THR A 137 6.77 -4.71 11.06
C THR A 137 7.30 -5.58 9.92
N ASN A 138 6.99 -5.22 8.66
CA ASN A 138 7.47 -5.94 7.48
C ASN A 138 9.00 -5.90 7.39
N ALA A 139 9.62 -4.73 7.58
CA ALA A 139 11.08 -4.62 7.59
C ALA A 139 11.72 -5.47 8.71
N THR A 140 11.07 -5.57 9.87
CA THR A 140 11.54 -6.42 10.97
C THR A 140 11.43 -7.90 10.62
N LEU A 141 10.34 -8.32 9.95
CA LEU A 141 10.15 -9.70 9.49
C LEU A 141 11.16 -10.08 8.40
N GLU A 142 11.38 -9.21 7.41
CA GLU A 142 12.39 -9.40 6.36
C GLU A 142 13.80 -9.51 6.94
N ALA A 143 14.15 -8.67 7.92
CA ALA A 143 15.43 -8.76 8.61
C ALA A 143 15.58 -10.09 9.39
N ALA A 144 14.50 -10.58 9.99
CA ALA A 144 14.48 -11.87 10.67
C ALA A 144 14.65 -13.03 9.68
N GLU A 145 13.98 -12.99 8.53
CA GLU A 145 14.12 -13.99 7.46
C GLU A 145 15.56 -14.03 6.90
N LEU A 146 16.14 -12.85 6.65
CA LEU A 146 17.53 -12.73 6.22
C LEU A 146 18.48 -13.34 7.24
N ALA A 147 18.30 -13.03 8.52
CA ALA A 147 19.13 -13.57 9.60
C ALA A 147 19.06 -15.10 9.68
N VAL A 148 17.86 -15.69 9.54
CA VAL A 148 17.67 -17.14 9.51
C VAL A 148 18.35 -17.76 8.30
N THR A 149 18.21 -17.16 7.13
CA THR A 149 18.86 -17.61 5.89
C THR A 149 20.38 -17.66 6.05
N ILE A 150 20.98 -16.61 6.63
CA ILE A 150 22.42 -16.55 6.92
C ILE A 150 22.83 -17.64 7.92
N ALA A 151 22.05 -17.81 9.00
CA ALA A 151 22.33 -18.81 10.02
C ALA A 151 22.31 -20.24 9.47
N ILE A 152 21.29 -20.58 8.66
CA ILE A 152 21.20 -21.90 8.00
C ILE A 152 22.35 -22.08 7.02
N GLY A 153 22.69 -21.06 6.23
CA GLY A 153 23.83 -21.10 5.32
C GLY A 153 25.15 -21.39 6.05
N LEU A 154 25.39 -20.73 7.19
CA LEU A 154 26.59 -20.95 8.00
C LEU A 154 26.64 -22.36 8.61
N ILE A 155 25.52 -22.87 9.10
CA ILE A 155 25.41 -24.25 9.60
C ILE A 155 25.72 -25.25 8.47
N GLY A 156 25.21 -25.00 7.26
CA GLY A 156 25.49 -25.83 6.09
C GLY A 156 26.98 -25.90 5.75
N ILE A 157 27.68 -24.77 5.80
CA ILE A 157 29.15 -24.73 5.57
C ILE A 157 29.88 -25.56 6.63
N MET A 158 29.50 -25.45 7.90
CA MET A 158 30.11 -26.24 8.97
C MET A 158 29.81 -27.73 8.85
N ALA A 159 28.58 -28.09 8.48
CA ALA A 159 28.19 -29.48 8.25
C ALA A 159 28.97 -30.10 7.07
N LEU A 160 29.16 -29.35 5.98
CA LEU A 160 29.99 -29.76 4.86
C LEU A 160 31.43 -30.01 5.30
N TRP A 161 32.00 -29.08 6.06
CA TRP A 161 33.38 -29.17 6.53
C TRP A 161 33.60 -30.41 7.41
N LEU A 162 32.69 -30.67 8.37
CA LEU A 162 32.71 -31.88 9.19
C LEU A 162 32.54 -33.17 8.36
N GLY A 163 31.71 -33.13 7.31
CA GLY A 163 31.55 -34.25 6.39
C GLY A 163 32.84 -34.59 5.64
N VAL A 164 33.54 -33.58 5.12
CA VAL A 164 34.82 -33.75 4.41
C VAL A 164 35.89 -34.31 5.35
N MET A 165 36.00 -33.78 6.58
CA MET A 165 36.99 -34.25 7.56
C MET A 165 36.79 -35.71 7.99
N LYS A 166 35.59 -36.28 7.84
CA LYS A 166 35.29 -37.66 8.24
C LYS A 166 35.58 -38.68 7.13
N VAL A 167 35.69 -38.23 5.88
CA VAL A 167 35.97 -39.07 4.70
C VAL A 167 37.45 -39.04 4.32
N GLY A 168 38.17 -37.96 4.66
CA GLY A 168 39.62 -37.83 4.50
C GLY A 168 40.45 -38.42 5.62
#